data_AF-A0A382PJ54-F1
#
_entry.id   AF-A0A382PJ54-F1
#
_cell.length_a   1.000
_cell.length_b   1.000
_cell.length_c   1.000
_cell.angle_alpha   90.00
_cell.angle_beta   90.00
_cell.angle_gamma   90.00
#
_symmetry.space_group_name_H-M   'P 1'
#
loop_
_entity.id
_entity.type
_entity.pdbx_description
1 polymer ?
#
loop_
_entity_poly.entity_id
_entity_poly.type
_entity_poly.pdbx_seq_one_letter_code
_entity_poly.pdbx_strand_id
1 'polypeptide(L)'
;MIRVLLLSMTLLALGSCDAPGPLKAERDVDRLFGHSEDNTVVVDAILIVDRPLPHVDLRRAASPGVAYAAAGAALTGATVAIHRDGGVYDYLRDPVTDGCYLPPPGAD
;
A
#
# COMPACT_ATOMS: atom_id res chain seq x y z
N MET A 1 31.02 -30.39 -33.33
CA MET A 1 30.28 -29.30 -34.04
C MET A 1 28.81 -29.22 -33.66
N ILE A 2 28.11 -30.33 -33.38
CA ILE A 2 26.68 -30.34 -32.94
C ILE A 2 26.41 -29.63 -31.59
N ARG A 3 27.37 -29.66 -30.64
CA ARG A 3 27.22 -29.03 -29.32
C ARG A 3 27.22 -27.50 -29.33
N VAL A 4 27.87 -26.87 -30.30
CA VAL A 4 27.88 -25.39 -30.42
C VAL A 4 26.55 -24.89 -30.99
N LEU A 5 25.96 -25.66 -31.93
CA LEU A 5 24.67 -25.35 -32.55
C LEU A 5 23.50 -25.36 -31.55
N LEU A 6 23.50 -26.31 -30.61
CA LEU A 6 22.49 -26.42 -29.55
C LEU A 6 22.57 -25.29 -28.51
N LEU A 7 23.77 -24.78 -28.23
CA LEU A 7 23.97 -23.68 -27.28
C LEU A 7 23.55 -22.32 -27.88
N SER A 8 23.68 -22.16 -29.20
CA SER A 8 23.19 -20.97 -29.91
C SER A 8 21.66 -20.92 -29.99
N MET A 9 21.01 -22.08 -30.09
CA MET A 9 19.54 -22.17 -30.22
C MET A 9 18.81 -21.92 -28.89
N THR A 10 19.43 -22.18 -27.74
CA THR A 10 18.87 -21.86 -26.42
C THR A 10 19.01 -20.38 -26.03
N LEU A 11 20.05 -19.67 -26.51
CA LEU A 11 20.19 -18.23 -26.26
C LEU A 11 19.15 -17.38 -27.04
N LEU A 12 18.68 -17.85 -28.20
CA LEU A 12 17.68 -17.17 -29.02
C LEU A 12 16.28 -17.16 -28.39
N ALA A 13 15.97 -18.11 -27.50
CA ALA A 13 14.67 -18.18 -26.83
C ALA A 13 14.51 -17.17 -25.69
N LEU A 14 15.61 -16.66 -25.12
CA LEU A 14 15.59 -15.68 -24.02
C LEU A 14 15.49 -14.22 -24.52
N GLY A 15 15.71 -13.97 -25.81
CA GLY A 15 15.66 -12.63 -26.41
C GLY A 15 14.30 -12.24 -27.00
N SER A 16 13.31 -13.13 -27.00
CA SER A 16 12.04 -12.92 -27.72
C SER A 16 10.98 -12.11 -26.95
N CYS A 17 11.32 -11.49 -25.82
CA CYS A 17 10.37 -10.66 -25.06
C CYS A 17 10.41 -9.16 -25.42
N ASP A 18 11.35 -8.70 -26.24
CA ASP A 18 11.38 -7.31 -26.70
C ASP A 18 10.92 -7.27 -28.17
N ALA A 19 9.61 -7.31 -28.40
CA ALA A 19 9.03 -7.19 -29.73
C ALA A 19 9.21 -5.74 -30.24
N PRO A 20 10.06 -5.47 -31.25
CA PRO A 20 10.18 -4.15 -31.82
C PRO A 20 9.09 -4.01 -32.88
N GLY A 21 8.14 -3.10 -32.68
CA GLY A 21 7.05 -2.86 -33.62
C GLY A 21 5.84 -2.20 -32.95
N PRO A 22 4.74 -1.96 -33.67
CA PRO A 22 3.53 -1.25 -33.18
C PRO A 22 2.79 -1.95 -32.02
N LEU A 23 3.34 -3.04 -31.50
CA LEU A 23 2.89 -3.79 -30.32
C LEU A 23 3.78 -3.54 -29.09
N LYS A 24 4.88 -2.78 -29.21
CA LYS A 24 5.60 -2.27 -28.05
C LYS A 24 4.61 -1.37 -27.33
N ALA A 25 4.28 -1.70 -26.08
CA ALA A 25 3.36 -0.90 -25.29
C ALA A 25 3.98 0.50 -25.10
N GLU A 26 3.65 1.42 -26.01
CA GLU A 26 3.99 2.84 -25.95
C GLU A 26 3.23 3.56 -24.82
N ARG A 27 2.44 2.79 -24.05
CA ARG A 27 1.73 3.22 -22.88
C ARG A 27 2.68 3.14 -21.70
N ASP A 28 3.23 4.29 -21.34
CA ASP A 28 3.82 4.49 -20.03
C ASP A 28 2.82 4.01 -18.95
N VAL A 29 3.23 2.99 -18.20
CA VAL A 29 2.42 2.31 -17.20
C VAL A 29 2.03 3.29 -16.09
N ASP A 30 2.96 4.14 -15.68
CA ASP A 30 2.73 5.16 -14.65
C ASP A 30 1.74 6.22 -15.15
N ARG A 31 1.77 6.54 -16.45
CA ARG A 31 0.79 7.45 -17.05
C ARG A 31 -0.62 6.84 -17.13
N LEU A 32 -0.72 5.52 -17.21
CA LEU A 32 -2.00 4.82 -17.35
C LEU A 32 -2.64 4.48 -16.01
N PHE A 33 -1.83 4.09 -15.01
CA PHE A 33 -2.29 3.59 -13.72
C PHE A 33 -1.94 4.50 -12.55
N GLY A 34 -1.19 5.58 -12.79
CA GLY A 34 -0.61 6.42 -11.75
C GLY A 34 0.72 5.87 -11.25
N HIS A 35 1.47 6.71 -10.55
CA HIS A 35 2.68 6.27 -9.86
C HIS A 35 2.33 5.29 -8.73
N SER A 36 3.26 4.39 -8.42
CA SER A 36 3.18 3.54 -7.24
C SER A 36 3.00 4.39 -5.98
N GLU A 37 1.95 4.14 -5.22
CA GLU A 37 1.73 4.76 -3.90
C GLU A 37 2.44 3.98 -2.78
N ASP A 38 3.55 3.30 -3.08
CA ASP A 38 4.25 2.52 -2.07
C ASP A 38 4.63 3.38 -0.87
N ASN A 39 4.61 2.75 0.32
CA ASN A 39 4.98 3.40 1.56
C ASN A 39 4.12 4.65 1.92
N THR A 40 3.03 4.91 1.19
CA THR A 40 2.04 5.94 1.51
C THR A 40 1.31 5.58 2.80
N VAL A 41 1.11 6.56 3.67
CA VAL A 41 0.32 6.38 4.89
C VAL A 41 -1.16 6.33 4.54
N VAL A 42 -1.79 5.22 4.87
CA VAL A 42 -3.22 5.00 4.75
C VAL A 42 -3.85 5.19 6.13
N VAL A 43 -4.86 6.04 6.19
CA VAL A 43 -5.69 6.30 7.37
C VAL A 43 -7.06 5.71 7.09
N ASP A 44 -7.47 4.72 7.88
CA ASP A 44 -8.75 4.03 7.72
C ASP A 44 -9.60 4.17 9.00
N ALA A 45 -10.84 4.62 8.83
CA ALA A 45 -11.80 4.81 9.92
C ALA A 45 -13.21 4.91 9.35
N ILE A 46 -14.20 4.34 10.04
CA ILE A 46 -15.61 4.42 9.65
C ILE A 46 -16.35 5.34 10.61
N LEU A 47 -16.71 6.53 10.13
CA LEU A 47 -17.52 7.47 10.89
C LEU A 47 -19.00 7.13 10.71
N ILE A 48 -19.71 6.95 11.83
CA ILE A 48 -21.15 6.72 11.85
C ILE A 48 -21.82 7.90 12.53
N VAL A 49 -22.87 8.44 11.92
CA VAL A 49 -23.64 9.56 12.47
C VAL A 49 -24.24 9.18 13.83
N ASP A 50 -24.16 10.10 14.79
CA ASP A 50 -24.67 9.94 16.17
C ASP A 50 -24.09 8.71 16.92
N ARG A 51 -22.85 8.33 16.59
CA ARG A 51 -22.10 7.30 17.29
C ARG A 51 -20.77 7.88 17.80
N PRO A 52 -20.20 7.29 18.86
CA PRO A 52 -18.87 7.66 19.32
C PRO A 52 -17.86 7.62 18.18
N LEU A 53 -16.80 8.42 18.32
CA LEU A 53 -15.70 8.42 17.37
C LEU A 53 -15.16 6.99 17.18
N PRO A 54 -14.83 6.59 15.94
CA PRO A 54 -14.32 5.25 15.68
C PRO A 54 -12.86 5.13 16.11
N HIS A 55 -12.36 3.90 16.19
CA HIS A 55 -10.92 3.66 16.12
C HIS A 55 -10.39 4.09 14.75
N VAL A 56 -9.09 4.38 14.70
CA VAL A 56 -8.36 4.72 13.47
C VAL A 56 -7.28 3.68 13.26
N ASP A 57 -7.31 3.05 12.10
CA ASP A 57 -6.26 2.14 11.64
C ASP A 57 -5.27 2.91 10.77
N LEU A 58 -3.99 2.85 11.14
CA LEU A 58 -2.88 3.42 10.39
C LEU A 58 -2.00 2.34 9.78
N ARG A 59 -1.77 2.44 8.48
CA ARG A 59 -0.99 1.45 7.72
C ARG A 59 -0.12 2.13 6.66
N ARG A 60 0.87 1.42 6.16
CA ARG A 60 1.63 1.79 4.95
C ARG A 60 1.20 0.92 3.79
N ALA A 61 0.99 1.54 2.64
CA ALA A 61 0.70 0.82 1.40
C ALA A 61 1.89 -0.08 1.02
N ALA A 62 1.59 -1.31 0.62
CA ALA A 62 2.58 -2.25 0.11
C ALA A 62 2.92 -1.92 -1.36
N SER A 63 4.18 -2.13 -1.76
CA SER A 63 4.56 -1.99 -3.16
C SER A 63 3.78 -2.97 -4.05
N PRO A 64 3.49 -2.60 -5.31
CA PRO A 64 2.81 -3.49 -6.25
C PRO A 64 3.50 -4.86 -6.35
N GLY A 65 2.71 -5.93 -6.37
CA GLY A 65 3.21 -7.32 -6.47
C GLY A 65 3.73 -7.91 -5.15
N VAL A 66 3.81 -7.12 -4.07
CA VAL A 66 4.10 -7.64 -2.73
C VAL A 66 2.78 -8.11 -2.08
N ALA A 67 2.81 -9.34 -1.54
CA ALA A 67 1.65 -9.86 -0.80
C ALA A 67 1.38 -9.00 0.44
N TYR A 68 0.16 -8.50 0.56
CA TYR A 68 -0.23 -7.66 1.69
C TYR A 68 -0.36 -8.48 2.98
N ALA A 69 0.19 -7.96 4.07
CA ALA A 69 0.00 -8.48 5.43
C ALA A 69 -0.22 -7.32 6.40
N ALA A 70 -1.40 -7.28 7.03
CA ALA A 70 -1.81 -6.14 7.87
C ALA A 70 -0.83 -5.85 9.02
N ALA A 71 -0.35 -6.88 9.72
CA ALA A 71 0.62 -6.71 10.82
C ALA A 71 1.95 -6.11 10.34
N GLY A 72 2.43 -6.47 9.14
CA GLY A 72 3.66 -5.91 8.58
C GLY A 72 3.50 -4.51 7.98
N ALA A 73 2.26 -4.13 7.64
CA ALA A 73 1.92 -2.81 7.13
C ALA A 73 1.56 -1.82 8.23
N ALA A 74 1.35 -2.27 9.47
CA ALA A 74 0.91 -1.43 10.58
C ALA A 74 1.90 -0.27 10.84
N LEU A 75 1.37 0.95 10.91
CA LEU A 75 2.17 2.12 11.25
C LEU A 75 2.15 2.33 12.76
N THR A 76 3.27 2.05 13.41
CA THR A 76 3.45 2.22 14.86
C THR A 76 4.18 3.54 15.18
N GLY A 77 3.96 4.06 16.39
CA GLY A 77 4.64 5.26 16.89
C GLY A 77 4.11 6.59 16.33
N ALA A 78 3.03 6.58 15.56
CA ALA A 78 2.34 7.80 15.15
C ALA A 78 1.56 8.43 16.31
N THR A 79 1.32 9.73 16.21
CA THR A 79 0.37 10.48 17.04
C THR A 79 -0.87 10.76 16.21
N VAL A 80 -2.05 10.44 16.75
CA VAL A 80 -3.34 10.63 16.07
C VAL A 80 -4.19 11.57 16.89
N ALA A 81 -4.70 12.62 16.25
CA ALA A 81 -5.62 13.58 16.86
C ALA A 81 -6.70 13.99 15.84
N ILE A 82 -7.97 13.91 16.25
CA ILE A 82 -9.09 14.42 15.46
C ILE A 82 -9.46 15.81 15.95
N HIS A 83 -9.55 16.76 15.02
CA HIS A 83 -9.96 18.14 15.27
C HIS A 83 -11.41 18.32 14.80
N ARG A 84 -12.29 18.73 15.71
CA ARG A 84 -13.70 19.01 15.44
C ARG A 84 -14.10 20.31 16.14
N ASP A 85 -15.13 21.00 15.64
CA ASP A 85 -15.58 22.31 16.14
C ASP A 85 -15.69 22.36 17.68
N GLY A 86 -14.65 22.92 18.32
CA GLY A 86 -14.56 23.13 19.76
C GLY A 86 -13.69 22.13 20.54
N GLY A 87 -13.07 21.13 19.91
CA GLY A 87 -12.28 20.12 20.62
C GLY A 87 -11.20 19.42 19.82
N VAL A 88 -10.23 18.88 20.55
CA VAL A 88 -9.20 17.97 20.05
C VAL A 88 -9.35 16.66 20.81
N TYR A 89 -9.45 15.56 20.07
CA TYR A 89 -9.53 14.21 20.62
C TYR A 89 -8.20 13.51 20.34
N ASP A 90 -7.37 13.39 21.37
CA ASP A 90 -6.11 12.67 21.29
C ASP A 90 -6.35 11.18 21.43
N TYR A 91 -5.92 10.44 20.40
CA TYR A 91 -6.08 9.00 20.35
C TYR A 91 -4.91 8.29 21.03
N LEU A 92 -5.20 7.15 21.66
CA LEU A 92 -4.20 6.29 22.29
C LEU A 92 -3.96 5.05 21.45
N ARG A 93 -2.70 4.62 21.34
CA ARG A 93 -2.37 3.35 20.68
C ARG A 93 -3.06 2.19 21.39
N ASP A 94 -3.70 1.31 20.62
CA ASP A 94 -4.23 0.04 21.12
C ASP A 94 -3.05 -0.83 21.63
N PRO A 95 -3.06 -1.32 22.88
CA PRO A 95 -2.02 -2.22 23.36
C PRO A 95 -2.03 -3.60 22.67
N VAL A 96 -3.14 -4.00 22.05
CA VAL A 96 -3.32 -5.33 21.46
C VAL A 96 -3.04 -5.35 19.97
N THR A 97 -3.50 -4.34 19.23
CA THR A 97 -3.45 -4.31 17.77
C THR A 97 -2.48 -3.24 17.26
N ASP A 98 -1.40 -3.65 16.60
CA ASP A 98 -0.48 -2.72 15.97
C ASP A 98 -1.17 -1.88 14.88
N GLY A 99 -0.89 -0.58 14.88
CA GLY A 99 -1.46 0.37 13.94
C GLY A 99 -2.90 0.81 14.27
N CYS A 100 -3.54 0.24 15.29
CA CYS A 100 -4.85 0.68 15.75
C CYS A 100 -4.72 1.76 16.83
N TYR A 101 -5.53 2.81 16.70
CA TYR A 101 -5.59 3.93 17.62
C TYR A 101 -7.02 4.11 18.11
N LEU A 102 -7.19 4.20 19.42
CA LEU A 102 -8.47 4.26 20.10
C LEU A 102 -8.81 5.70 20.50
N PRO A 103 -10.08 6.13 20.35
CA PRO A 103 -10.52 7.43 20.82
C PRO A 103 -10.45 7.51 22.35
N PRO A 104 -10.37 8.73 22.92
CA PRO A 104 -10.49 8.88 24.36
C PRO A 104 -11.90 8.48 24.83
N PRO A 105 -12.06 8.04 26.10
CA PRO A 105 -13.37 7.63 26.61
C PRO A 105 -14.41 8.75 26.51
N GLY A 106 -15.57 8.45 25.92
CA GLY A 106 -16.69 9.41 25.77
C GLY A 106 -16.51 10.44 24.65
N ALA A 107 -15.65 10.15 23.66
CA ALA A 107 -15.52 10.98 22.47
C ALA A 107 -16.61 10.68 21.44
N ASP A 108 -17.38 11.72 21.08
CA ASP A 108 -18.56 11.67 20.20
C ASP A 108 -18.49 12.72 19.07
#